data_AF-A0AAV9QEW3-F1
#
_entry.id   AF-A0AAV9QEW3-F1
#
_cell.length_a   1.000
_cell.length_b   1.000
_cell.length_c   1.000
_cell.angle_alpha   90.00
_cell.angle_beta   90.00
_cell.angle_gamma   90.00
#
_symmetry.space_group_name_H-M   'P 1'
#
loop_
_entity.id
_entity.type
_entity.pdbx_description
1 polymer ?
#
loop_
_entity_poly.entity_id
_entity_poly.type
_entity_poly.pdbx_seq_one_letter_code
_entity_poly.pdbx_strand_id
1 'polypeptide(L)'
;MPLSTNDKTNETAAALVKTLQGAFHTPAGFRPAHARGILINGTFTPTPEASSLSKATHFNQSSTPVTVRFSNSTGLPQIPDNANDANPRGMAVRFNLPQVNGRRQHTDIIAHSTPYFPVRTGEMFLELLGAIGASSDASNPPPSPSPIEVYLGNTPSAKAFVEAPKPTPASFATEKYFGVNAFKLIAAADEGEGGSGKQTFIRYRITPDAGERHLSEEEAKSKDPAFLHNEIQTRLIDGDTASFSVWAQIANDGDTTDDATVRWPEDRELVKLGTVKLDAVVDGDENDEKQRTMIFDPVPRVEGVEPSEDPLIDMRATIYLISGRERRAAGPHH
;
A
#
# COMPACT_ATOMS: atom_id res chain seq x y z
N MET A 1 10.40 9.75 10.02
CA MET A 1 10.98 8.61 9.31
C MET A 1 12.50 8.80 9.17
N PRO A 2 13.32 8.05 9.91
CA PRO A 2 14.75 7.92 9.63
C PRO A 2 15.00 6.95 8.46
N LEU A 3 16.22 6.97 7.91
CA LEU A 3 16.72 5.88 7.07
C LEU A 3 16.97 4.62 7.92
N SER A 4 17.12 3.47 7.28
CA SER A 4 17.55 2.25 7.94
C SER A 4 18.91 2.45 8.61
N THR A 5 19.12 1.78 9.74
CA THR A 5 20.46 1.67 10.37
C THR A 5 21.35 0.66 9.65
N ASN A 6 20.81 -0.10 8.69
CA ASN A 6 21.54 -1.03 7.86
C ASN A 6 21.94 -0.35 6.52
N ASP A 7 23.22 -0.10 6.34
CA ASP A 7 23.74 0.55 5.13
C ASP A 7 23.42 -0.22 3.85
N LYS A 8 23.39 -1.56 3.91
CA LYS A 8 23.01 -2.37 2.74
C LYS A 8 21.57 -2.14 2.33
N THR A 9 20.67 -1.98 3.30
CA THR A 9 19.27 -1.63 3.04
C THR A 9 19.16 -0.26 2.36
N ASN A 10 19.96 0.72 2.80
CA ASN A 10 20.00 2.05 2.19
C ASN A 10 20.51 2.01 0.73
N GLU A 11 21.57 1.25 0.45
CA GLU A 11 22.09 1.04 -0.90
C GLU A 11 21.06 0.37 -1.83
N THR A 12 20.50 -0.76 -1.41
CA THR A 12 19.51 -1.51 -2.18
C THR A 12 18.26 -0.65 -2.43
N ALA A 13 17.79 0.10 -1.43
CA ALA A 13 16.65 1.01 -1.57
C ALA A 13 16.91 2.12 -2.59
N ALA A 14 18.09 2.74 -2.57
CA ALA A 14 18.47 3.75 -3.55
C ALA A 14 18.53 3.17 -4.97
N ALA A 15 19.10 1.97 -5.12
CA ALA A 15 19.13 1.26 -6.40
C ALA A 15 17.71 0.94 -6.89
N LEU A 16 16.81 0.48 -6.02
CA LEU A 16 15.41 0.22 -6.36
C LEU A 16 14.66 1.47 -6.82
N VAL A 17 14.82 2.60 -6.12
CA VAL A 17 14.22 3.88 -6.55
C VAL A 17 14.68 4.24 -7.95
N LYS A 18 16.00 4.19 -8.20
CA LYS A 18 16.58 4.48 -9.52
C LYS A 18 16.09 3.52 -10.61
N THR A 19 16.06 2.22 -10.33
CA THR A 19 15.61 1.20 -11.28
C THR A 19 14.15 1.39 -11.65
N LEU A 20 13.27 1.67 -10.68
CA LEU A 20 11.85 1.93 -10.93
C LEU A 20 11.63 3.22 -11.74
N GLN A 21 12.36 4.30 -11.42
CA GLN A 21 12.31 5.54 -12.22
C GLN A 21 12.76 5.29 -13.66
N GLY A 22 13.85 4.56 -13.86
CA GLY A 22 14.37 4.22 -15.18
C GLY A 22 13.40 3.37 -15.99
N ALA A 23 12.81 2.34 -15.38
CA ALA A 23 11.89 1.42 -16.05
C ALA A 23 10.68 2.13 -16.67
N PHE A 24 10.15 3.16 -16.01
CA PHE A 24 8.97 3.91 -16.47
C PHE A 24 9.31 5.28 -17.07
N HIS A 25 10.59 5.65 -17.13
CA HIS A 25 11.01 7.03 -17.44
C HIS A 25 10.24 8.06 -16.59
N THR A 26 10.08 7.75 -15.29
CA THR A 26 9.25 8.53 -14.37
C THR A 26 9.74 9.99 -14.31
N PRO A 27 8.89 10.98 -14.59
CA PRO A 27 9.28 12.38 -14.49
C PRO A 27 9.68 12.75 -13.06
N ALA A 28 10.57 13.73 -12.90
CA ALA A 28 10.95 14.26 -11.59
C ALA A 28 9.70 14.64 -10.79
N GLY A 29 9.75 14.53 -9.46
CA GLY A 29 8.62 14.86 -8.58
C GLY A 29 7.45 13.88 -8.55
N PHE A 30 7.41 12.87 -9.42
CA PHE A 30 6.45 11.77 -9.33
C PHE A 30 6.99 10.57 -8.55
N ARG A 31 6.08 9.71 -8.08
CA ARG A 31 6.48 8.48 -7.37
C ARG A 31 7.06 7.48 -8.38
N PRO A 32 8.14 6.75 -8.04
CA PRO A 32 8.78 5.78 -8.92
C PRO A 32 7.87 4.60 -9.27
N ALA A 33 6.92 4.30 -8.39
CA ALA A 33 5.77 3.44 -8.61
C ALA A 33 4.54 4.15 -8.01
N HIS A 34 3.35 3.82 -8.47
CA HIS A 34 2.12 4.49 -8.06
C HIS A 34 2.08 5.99 -8.34
N ALA A 35 2.61 6.42 -9.48
CA ALA A 35 2.72 7.83 -9.86
C ALA A 35 1.34 8.50 -10.00
N ARG A 36 0.41 7.87 -10.73
CA ARG A 36 -0.97 8.33 -10.87
C ARG A 36 -1.80 7.98 -9.63
N GLY A 37 -2.45 8.97 -9.03
CA GLY A 37 -3.32 8.77 -7.87
C GLY A 37 -4.08 10.01 -7.46
N ILE A 38 -4.86 9.88 -6.38
CA ILE A 38 -5.73 10.94 -5.85
C ILE A 38 -5.79 10.85 -4.33
N LEU A 39 -5.69 12.00 -3.64
CA LEU A 39 -5.89 12.11 -2.19
C LEU A 39 -7.33 12.47 -1.85
N ILE A 40 -7.88 11.77 -0.84
CA ILE A 40 -9.25 11.90 -0.38
C ILE A 40 -9.25 11.91 1.15
N ASN A 41 -9.96 12.86 1.74
CA ASN A 41 -10.17 12.94 3.18
C ASN A 41 -11.37 12.11 3.61
N GLY A 42 -11.37 11.76 4.88
CA GLY A 42 -12.48 11.07 5.50
C GLY A 42 -12.26 10.86 6.99
N THR A 43 -13.00 9.90 7.54
CA THR A 43 -12.98 9.57 8.96
C THR A 43 -12.90 8.06 9.16
N PHE A 44 -12.06 7.62 10.11
CA PHE A 44 -12.07 6.27 10.64
C PHE A 44 -12.87 6.22 11.95
N THR A 45 -13.74 5.23 12.08
CA THR A 45 -14.46 4.91 13.31
C THR A 45 -14.10 3.49 13.75
N PRO A 46 -13.42 3.30 14.90
CA PRO A 46 -13.07 1.96 15.36
C PRO A 46 -14.29 1.20 15.91
N THR A 47 -14.17 -0.12 15.93
CA THR A 47 -15.07 -1.00 16.67
C THR A 47 -14.57 -1.20 18.11
N PRO A 48 -15.42 -1.68 19.03
CA PRO A 48 -14.98 -2.10 20.36
C PRO A 48 -13.89 -3.19 20.31
N GLU A 49 -13.96 -4.12 19.35
CA GLU A 49 -12.99 -5.20 19.20
C GLU A 49 -11.58 -4.68 18.89
N ALA A 50 -11.45 -3.55 18.18
CA ALA A 50 -10.16 -2.92 17.91
C ALA A 50 -9.41 -2.54 19.19
N SER A 51 -10.13 -1.99 20.17
CA SER A 51 -9.56 -1.61 21.48
C SER A 51 -9.06 -2.83 22.27
N SER A 52 -9.69 -3.99 22.09
CA SER A 52 -9.28 -5.24 22.74
C SER A 52 -7.98 -5.82 22.15
N LEU A 53 -7.67 -5.50 20.89
CA LEU A 53 -6.46 -5.95 20.21
C LEU A 53 -5.30 -4.97 20.34
N SER A 54 -5.57 -3.68 20.49
CA SER A 54 -4.53 -2.65 20.45
C SER A 54 -4.85 -1.43 21.31
N LYS A 55 -3.83 -0.97 22.05
CA LYS A 55 -3.85 0.31 22.77
C LYS A 55 -3.60 1.53 21.88
N ALA A 56 -3.50 1.37 20.56
CA ALA A 56 -3.21 2.47 19.67
C ALA A 56 -4.33 3.52 19.67
N THR A 57 -3.96 4.80 19.62
CA THR A 57 -4.89 5.93 19.79
C THR A 57 -6.09 5.88 18.83
N HIS A 58 -5.88 5.55 17.56
CA HIS A 58 -6.96 5.50 16.56
C HIS A 58 -7.96 4.36 16.78
N PHE A 59 -7.60 3.33 17.55
CA PHE A 59 -8.52 2.25 17.94
C PHE A 59 -9.29 2.52 19.24
N ASN A 60 -8.94 3.60 19.95
CA ASN A 60 -9.48 3.92 21.29
C ASN A 60 -10.15 5.31 21.36
N GLN A 61 -10.25 6.02 20.22
CA GLN A 61 -10.99 7.27 20.09
C GLN A 61 -12.36 7.01 19.43
N SER A 62 -13.32 7.92 19.62
CA SER A 62 -14.62 7.83 18.94
C SER A 62 -14.48 7.87 17.41
N SER A 63 -13.49 8.62 16.91
CA SER A 63 -13.14 8.69 15.49
C SER A 63 -11.76 9.31 15.30
N THR A 64 -11.15 9.07 14.14
CA THR A 64 -9.87 9.67 13.73
C THR A 64 -9.96 10.19 12.29
N PRO A 65 -9.59 11.45 12.00
CA PRO A 65 -9.52 11.93 10.63
C PRO A 65 -8.50 11.13 9.82
N VAL A 66 -8.85 10.75 8.60
CA VAL A 66 -7.95 10.02 7.70
C VAL A 66 -7.71 10.76 6.39
N THR A 67 -6.55 10.51 5.80
CA THR A 67 -6.27 10.86 4.41
C THR A 67 -5.93 9.58 3.66
N VAL A 68 -6.72 9.26 2.65
CA VAL A 68 -6.53 8.09 1.79
C VAL A 68 -5.94 8.50 0.46
N ARG A 69 -5.02 7.70 -0.06
CA ARG A 69 -4.54 7.81 -1.44
C ARG A 69 -4.86 6.55 -2.23
N PHE A 70 -5.67 6.70 -3.28
CA PHE A 70 -5.80 5.69 -4.32
C PHE A 70 -4.75 5.88 -5.41
N SER A 71 -4.34 4.81 -6.09
CA SER A 71 -3.36 4.88 -7.16
C SER A 71 -3.37 3.70 -8.11
N ASN A 72 -2.87 3.94 -9.32
CA ASN A 72 -2.50 2.87 -10.28
C ASN A 72 -1.10 2.34 -9.93
N SER A 73 -0.65 1.24 -10.53
CA SER A 73 0.59 0.53 -10.12
C SER A 73 1.89 1.22 -10.53
N THR A 74 1.97 1.75 -11.76
CA THR A 74 3.25 2.09 -12.40
C THR A 74 3.82 3.46 -12.01
N GLY A 75 5.06 3.73 -12.43
CA GLY A 75 5.70 5.05 -12.36
C GLY A 75 5.21 6.05 -13.41
N LEU A 76 4.22 5.70 -14.23
CA LEU A 76 3.69 6.55 -15.30
C LEU A 76 2.55 7.43 -14.75
N PRO A 77 2.71 8.77 -14.65
CA PRO A 77 1.69 9.64 -14.06
C PRO A 77 0.41 9.74 -14.91
N GLN A 78 0.50 9.45 -16.20
CA GLN A 78 -0.62 9.50 -17.15
C GLN A 78 -1.09 8.12 -17.61
N ILE A 79 -0.72 7.04 -16.89
CA ILE A 79 -1.17 5.69 -17.26
C ILE A 79 -2.71 5.63 -17.24
N PRO A 80 -3.38 5.18 -18.32
CA PRO A 80 -4.83 5.02 -18.35
C PRO A 80 -5.33 4.09 -17.25
N ASP A 81 -6.45 4.45 -16.62
CA ASP A 81 -7.06 3.64 -15.56
C ASP A 81 -7.48 2.26 -16.07
N ASN A 82 -7.83 2.13 -17.35
CA ASN A 82 -8.24 0.88 -17.98
C ASN A 82 -7.09 0.05 -18.58
N ALA A 83 -5.84 0.49 -18.46
CA ALA A 83 -4.70 -0.31 -18.89
C ALA A 83 -4.49 -1.50 -17.94
N ASN A 84 -4.16 -2.68 -18.47
CA ASN A 84 -3.88 -3.87 -17.65
C ASN A 84 -2.72 -3.60 -16.67
N ASP A 85 -1.68 -2.93 -17.13
CA ASP A 85 -0.50 -2.57 -16.33
C ASP A 85 -0.80 -1.53 -15.23
N ALA A 86 -1.98 -0.90 -15.25
CA ALA A 86 -2.41 -0.02 -14.17
C ALA A 86 -2.78 -0.79 -12.89
N ASN A 87 -2.96 -2.12 -12.98
CA ASN A 87 -3.20 -3.01 -11.86
C ASN A 87 -1.89 -3.60 -11.29
N PRO A 88 -1.83 -3.94 -9.98
CA PRO A 88 -2.88 -3.77 -8.98
C PRO A 88 -3.03 -2.29 -8.55
N ARG A 89 -4.21 -1.91 -8.08
CA ARG A 89 -4.49 -0.61 -7.46
C ARG A 89 -3.94 -0.52 -6.04
N GLY A 90 -3.36 0.61 -5.69
CA GLY A 90 -2.91 0.92 -4.33
C GLY A 90 -3.96 1.70 -3.53
N MET A 91 -4.04 1.42 -2.23
CA MET A 91 -4.77 2.20 -1.23
C MET A 91 -3.86 2.42 -0.02
N ALA A 92 -3.45 3.66 0.22
CA ALA A 92 -2.75 4.05 1.44
C ALA A 92 -3.68 4.85 2.35
N VAL A 93 -3.81 4.47 3.62
CA VAL A 93 -4.65 5.13 4.62
C VAL A 93 -3.75 5.73 5.68
N ARG A 94 -3.77 7.06 5.81
CA ARG A 94 -3.11 7.79 6.90
C ARG A 94 -4.12 8.12 7.99
N PHE A 95 -3.83 7.71 9.22
CA PHE A 95 -4.55 8.15 10.41
C PHE A 95 -3.89 9.40 10.96
N ASN A 96 -4.60 10.53 10.95
CA ASN A 96 -4.08 11.80 11.44
C ASN A 96 -4.32 11.89 12.95
N LEU A 97 -3.27 11.67 13.74
CA LEU A 97 -3.36 11.57 15.20
C LEU A 97 -3.10 12.92 15.88
N PRO A 98 -3.60 13.11 17.13
CA PRO A 98 -3.29 14.30 17.92
C PRO A 98 -1.78 14.55 18.03
N GLN A 99 -1.40 15.83 18.07
CA GLN A 99 0.00 16.19 18.22
C GLN A 99 0.53 15.79 19.59
N VAL A 100 1.77 15.30 19.63
CA VAL A 100 2.51 15.02 20.86
C VAL A 100 3.74 15.90 20.87
N ASN A 101 3.92 16.71 21.92
CA ASN A 101 5.03 17.67 22.06
C ASN A 101 5.16 18.62 20.85
N GLY A 102 4.03 19.11 20.33
CA GLY A 102 3.98 20.01 19.16
C GLY A 102 4.37 19.36 17.82
N ARG A 103 4.51 18.04 17.77
CA ARG A 103 4.84 17.29 16.55
C ARG A 103 3.60 16.55 16.05
N ARG A 104 3.32 16.69 14.75
CA ARG A 104 2.30 15.92 14.04
C ARG A 104 2.58 14.43 14.18
N GLN A 105 1.57 13.66 14.55
CA GLN A 105 1.62 12.21 14.66
C GLN A 105 0.74 11.59 13.58
N HIS A 106 1.16 10.46 13.06
CA HIS A 106 0.37 9.64 12.14
C HIS A 106 0.84 8.20 12.19
N THR A 107 -0.03 7.30 11.77
CA THR A 107 0.32 5.94 11.36
C THR A 107 -0.36 5.66 10.03
N ASP A 108 0.22 4.79 9.21
CA ASP A 108 -0.27 4.52 7.87
C ASP A 108 -0.47 3.02 7.65
N ILE A 109 -1.54 2.66 6.96
CA ILE A 109 -1.73 1.34 6.36
C ILE A 109 -1.49 1.50 4.86
N ILE A 110 -0.54 0.76 4.29
CA ILE A 110 -0.27 0.80 2.86
C ILE A 110 -0.59 -0.56 2.25
N ALA A 111 -1.67 -0.58 1.47
CA ALA A 111 -2.24 -1.78 0.88
C ALA A 111 -2.32 -1.68 -0.65
N HIS A 112 -2.54 -2.83 -1.29
CA HIS A 112 -2.86 -2.91 -2.71
C HIS A 112 -3.86 -4.04 -2.99
N SER A 113 -4.45 -4.05 -4.19
CA SER A 113 -5.54 -4.96 -4.59
C SER A 113 -5.08 -6.33 -5.07
N THR A 114 -4.02 -6.86 -4.45
CA THR A 114 -3.67 -8.27 -4.60
C THR A 114 -3.12 -8.79 -3.28
N PRO A 115 -3.45 -10.03 -2.87
CA PRO A 115 -2.91 -10.62 -1.66
C PRO A 115 -1.47 -11.15 -1.82
N TYR A 116 -0.87 -10.99 -3.00
CA TYR A 116 0.46 -11.52 -3.33
C TYR A 116 1.52 -10.41 -3.34
N PHE A 117 2.75 -10.79 -3.04
CA PHE A 117 3.94 -9.99 -3.30
C PHE A 117 5.03 -10.89 -3.90
N PRO A 118 5.85 -10.41 -4.85
CA PRO A 118 6.65 -11.33 -5.67
C PRO A 118 7.85 -11.92 -4.93
N VAL A 119 8.37 -11.27 -3.88
CA VAL A 119 9.66 -11.63 -3.26
C VAL A 119 9.72 -11.25 -1.79
N ARG A 120 10.61 -11.89 -1.02
CA ARG A 120 10.77 -11.64 0.42
C ARG A 120 11.68 -10.45 0.73
N THR A 121 12.64 -10.09 -0.11
CA THR A 121 13.63 -9.04 0.19
C THR A 121 13.75 -8.00 -0.91
N GLY A 122 14.33 -6.84 -0.59
CA GLY A 122 14.59 -5.79 -1.58
C GLY A 122 15.61 -6.21 -2.63
N GLU A 123 16.61 -7.01 -2.27
CA GLU A 123 17.61 -7.54 -3.18
C GLU A 123 16.96 -8.44 -4.24
N MET A 124 16.12 -9.38 -3.81
CA MET A 124 15.35 -10.22 -4.73
C MET A 124 14.43 -9.37 -5.61
N PHE A 125 13.86 -8.27 -5.09
CA PHE A 125 13.02 -7.37 -5.89
C PHE A 125 13.84 -6.64 -6.96
N LEU A 126 15.05 -6.22 -6.62
CA LEU A 126 15.97 -5.59 -7.55
C LEU A 126 16.41 -6.56 -8.66
N GLU A 127 16.68 -7.82 -8.31
CA GLU A 127 16.96 -8.89 -9.27
C GLU A 127 15.77 -9.13 -10.22
N LEU A 128 14.54 -9.19 -9.68
CA LEU A 128 13.33 -9.31 -10.48
C LEU A 128 13.18 -8.15 -11.48
N LEU A 129 13.34 -6.90 -11.04
CA LEU A 129 13.28 -5.73 -11.91
C LEU A 129 14.38 -5.75 -12.98
N GLY A 130 15.59 -6.20 -12.63
CA GLY A 130 16.68 -6.41 -13.57
C GLY A 130 16.35 -7.46 -14.63
N ALA A 131 15.76 -8.59 -14.23
CA ALA A 131 15.33 -9.64 -15.13
C ALA A 131 14.22 -9.17 -16.09
N ILE A 132 13.26 -8.38 -15.59
CA ILE A 132 12.22 -7.76 -16.43
C ILE A 132 12.87 -6.83 -17.45
N GLY A 133 13.72 -5.90 -17.02
CA GLY A 133 14.39 -4.94 -17.90
C GLY A 133 15.24 -5.61 -18.99
N ALA A 134 15.98 -6.66 -18.63
CA ALA A 134 16.80 -7.44 -19.56
C ALA A 134 15.96 -8.29 -20.54
N SER A 135 14.65 -8.43 -20.31
CA SER A 135 13.74 -9.18 -21.16
C SER A 135 12.82 -8.27 -22.00
N SER A 136 12.85 -6.95 -21.79
CA SER A 136 11.95 -5.98 -22.44
C SER A 136 12.59 -5.17 -23.57
N ASP A 137 13.86 -5.40 -23.90
CA ASP A 137 14.55 -4.67 -24.98
C ASP A 137 14.05 -5.14 -26.36
N ALA A 138 13.16 -4.35 -26.97
CA ALA A 138 12.64 -4.63 -28.30
C ALA A 138 13.69 -4.53 -29.41
N SER A 139 14.83 -3.86 -29.17
CA SER A 139 15.92 -3.73 -30.13
C SER A 139 16.89 -4.91 -30.11
N ASN A 140 16.88 -5.70 -29.04
CA ASN A 140 17.70 -6.89 -28.87
C ASN A 140 16.87 -8.01 -28.21
N PRO A 141 16.24 -8.90 -29.00
CA PRO A 141 15.35 -9.92 -28.45
C PRO A 141 16.10 -10.80 -27.46
N PRO A 142 15.51 -11.08 -26.28
CA PRO A 142 16.20 -11.85 -25.24
C PRO A 142 16.45 -13.30 -25.70
N PRO A 143 17.45 -13.98 -25.10
CA PRO A 143 17.63 -15.42 -25.32
C PRO A 143 16.38 -16.20 -24.90
N SER A 144 16.27 -17.46 -25.32
CA SER A 144 15.23 -18.38 -24.84
C SER A 144 15.87 -19.52 -24.03
N PRO A 145 15.51 -19.72 -22.74
CA PRO A 145 14.61 -18.88 -21.95
C PRO A 145 15.21 -17.49 -21.68
N SER A 146 14.35 -16.48 -21.63
CA SER A 146 14.68 -15.10 -21.30
C SER A 146 15.04 -14.95 -19.82
N PRO A 147 15.76 -13.89 -19.42
CA PRO A 147 16.11 -13.66 -18.01
C PRO A 147 14.90 -13.70 -17.07
N ILE A 148 13.76 -13.14 -17.49
CA ILE A 148 12.52 -13.20 -16.69
C ILE A 148 11.97 -14.63 -16.59
N GLU A 149 11.98 -15.41 -17.67
CA GLU A 149 11.54 -16.82 -17.62
C GLU A 149 12.42 -17.66 -16.68
N VAL A 150 13.73 -17.43 -16.70
CA VAL A 150 14.67 -18.08 -15.77
C VAL A 150 14.38 -17.68 -14.32
N TYR A 151 14.17 -16.39 -14.06
CA TYR A 151 13.89 -15.89 -12.70
C TYR A 151 12.57 -16.46 -12.16
N LEU A 152 11.50 -16.45 -12.96
CA LEU A 152 10.20 -16.99 -12.57
C LEU A 152 10.24 -18.53 -12.40
N GLY A 153 11.09 -19.22 -13.16
CA GLY A 153 11.35 -20.66 -12.97
C GLY A 153 12.00 -20.99 -11.63
N ASN A 154 12.82 -20.08 -11.10
CA ASN A 154 13.56 -20.27 -9.84
C ASN A 154 12.88 -19.63 -8.63
N THR A 155 11.91 -18.72 -8.84
CA THR A 155 11.24 -17.96 -7.77
C THR A 155 9.72 -18.18 -7.82
N PRO A 156 9.20 -19.24 -7.17
CA PRO A 156 7.78 -19.60 -7.23
C PRO A 156 6.83 -18.48 -6.77
N SER A 157 7.22 -17.69 -5.77
CA SER A 157 6.43 -16.53 -5.30
C SER A 157 6.29 -15.44 -6.37
N ALA A 158 7.37 -15.16 -7.12
CA ALA A 158 7.34 -14.19 -8.20
C ALA A 158 6.47 -14.68 -9.35
N LYS A 159 6.57 -15.97 -9.70
CA LYS A 159 5.68 -16.61 -10.68
C LYS A 159 4.22 -16.51 -10.25
N ALA A 160 3.91 -16.88 -9.00
CA ALA A 160 2.55 -16.77 -8.46
C ALA A 160 2.03 -15.33 -8.48
N PHE A 161 2.88 -14.33 -8.17
CA PHE A 161 2.49 -12.93 -8.27
C PHE A 161 2.20 -12.51 -9.71
N VAL A 162 3.04 -12.88 -10.68
CA VAL A 162 2.84 -12.54 -12.10
C VAL A 162 1.56 -13.17 -12.63
N GLU A 163 1.33 -14.45 -12.36
CA GLU A 163 0.17 -15.23 -12.84
C GLU A 163 -1.14 -14.90 -12.11
N ALA A 164 -1.08 -14.34 -10.89
CA ALA A 164 -2.28 -13.98 -10.15
C ALA A 164 -3.15 -12.97 -10.93
N PRO A 165 -4.48 -13.20 -11.05
CA PRO A 165 -5.39 -12.24 -11.65
C PRO A 165 -5.34 -10.89 -10.93
N LYS A 166 -5.33 -9.80 -11.71
CA LYS A 166 -5.38 -8.42 -11.22
C LYS A 166 -6.45 -7.66 -12.01
N PRO A 167 -7.72 -8.02 -11.81
CA PRO A 167 -8.82 -7.48 -12.62
C PRO A 167 -8.99 -5.98 -12.40
N THR A 168 -9.50 -5.27 -13.41
CA THR A 168 -9.76 -3.84 -13.32
C THR A 168 -11.04 -3.59 -12.53
N PRO A 169 -11.01 -2.85 -11.40
CA PRO A 169 -12.21 -2.56 -10.64
C PRO A 169 -13.15 -1.61 -11.40
N ALA A 170 -14.44 -1.65 -11.09
CA ALA A 170 -15.42 -0.69 -11.59
C ALA A 170 -15.29 0.69 -10.93
N SER A 171 -14.76 0.74 -9.71
CA SER A 171 -14.48 1.93 -8.90
C SER A 171 -13.38 1.61 -7.88
N PHE A 172 -12.60 2.60 -7.46
CA PHE A 172 -11.74 2.45 -6.27
C PHE A 172 -12.57 2.08 -5.01
N ALA A 173 -13.84 2.49 -4.96
CA ALA A 173 -14.78 2.22 -3.88
C ALA A 173 -15.41 0.82 -3.91
N THR A 174 -15.09 -0.01 -4.92
CA THR A 174 -15.59 -1.38 -5.07
C THR A 174 -14.45 -2.38 -5.26
N GLU A 175 -13.27 -2.06 -4.72
CA GLU A 175 -12.07 -2.90 -4.78
C GLU A 175 -11.64 -3.32 -3.37
N LYS A 176 -11.11 -4.54 -3.25
CA LYS A 176 -10.54 -5.07 -2.01
C LYS A 176 -9.05 -4.82 -1.97
N TYR A 177 -8.53 -4.47 -0.80
CA TYR A 177 -7.10 -4.19 -0.59
C TYR A 177 -6.50 -5.00 0.56
N PHE A 178 -5.21 -5.29 0.42
CA PHE A 178 -4.44 -6.18 1.28
C PHE A 178 -3.18 -5.45 1.76
N GLY A 179 -2.94 -5.41 3.08
CA GLY A 179 -1.72 -4.82 3.64
C GLY A 179 -0.45 -5.64 3.41
N VAL A 180 -0.62 -6.93 3.06
CA VAL A 180 0.41 -7.94 2.76
C VAL A 180 1.36 -8.25 3.94
N ASN A 181 2.14 -7.28 4.41
CA ASN A 181 3.04 -7.49 5.54
C ASN A 181 2.24 -7.79 6.82
N ALA A 182 2.80 -8.61 7.70
CA ALA A 182 2.24 -8.81 9.02
C ALA A 182 2.66 -7.69 9.97
N PHE A 183 1.80 -7.40 10.94
CA PHE A 183 2.05 -6.46 12.02
C PHE A 183 1.61 -7.09 13.34
N LYS A 184 2.07 -6.55 14.45
CA LYS A 184 1.65 -6.97 15.78
C LYS A 184 0.79 -5.87 16.41
N LEU A 185 -0.43 -6.21 16.78
CA LEU A 185 -1.28 -5.39 17.64
C LEU A 185 -1.02 -5.75 19.10
N ILE A 186 -0.91 -4.72 19.95
CA ILE A 186 -0.57 -4.88 21.37
C ILE A 186 -1.66 -4.22 22.20
N ALA A 187 -2.43 -5.03 22.93
CA ALA A 187 -3.49 -4.57 23.81
C ALA A 187 -2.94 -3.75 24.99
N ALA A 188 -3.83 -3.07 25.72
CA ALA A 188 -3.47 -2.53 27.02
C ALA A 188 -3.08 -3.67 27.98
N ALA A 189 -2.16 -3.42 28.92
CA ALA A 189 -1.88 -4.37 29.98
C ALA A 189 -3.01 -4.35 31.00
N ASP A 190 -3.39 -5.52 31.53
CA ASP A 190 -4.35 -5.59 32.62
C ASP A 190 -3.72 -5.01 33.89
N GLU A 191 -4.50 -4.25 34.68
CA GLU A 191 -4.03 -3.48 35.85
C GLU A 191 -3.49 -4.33 37.03
N GLY A 192 -3.29 -5.64 36.85
CA GLY A 192 -2.69 -6.55 37.83
C GLY A 192 -1.48 -7.34 37.33
N GLU A 193 -1.20 -7.34 36.03
CA GLU A 193 -0.05 -8.03 35.45
C GLU A 193 1.01 -6.99 35.10
N GLY A 194 2.13 -6.98 35.83
CA GLY A 194 3.26 -6.07 35.59
C GLY A 194 4.02 -6.33 34.27
N GLY A 195 3.33 -6.76 33.21
CA GLY A 195 3.87 -7.14 31.90
C GLY A 195 3.35 -6.26 30.74
N SER A 196 3.83 -6.55 29.53
CA SER A 196 3.30 -5.97 28.28
C SER A 196 1.94 -6.59 27.94
N GLY A 197 0.99 -5.79 27.45
CA GLY A 197 -0.31 -6.30 27.02
C GLY A 197 -0.23 -7.35 25.91
N LYS A 198 -1.32 -8.12 25.73
CA LYS A 198 -1.40 -9.25 24.78
C LYS A 198 -0.98 -8.82 23.38
N GLN A 199 -0.08 -9.60 22.77
CA GLN A 199 0.43 -9.40 21.42
C GLN A 199 -0.31 -10.32 20.44
N THR A 200 -0.82 -9.76 19.34
CA THR A 200 -1.53 -10.52 18.30
C THR A 200 -0.97 -10.14 16.93
N PHE A 201 -0.45 -11.12 16.19
CA PHE A 201 -0.03 -10.89 14.80
C PHE A 201 -1.23 -10.85 13.87
N ILE A 202 -1.21 -9.89 12.96
CA ILE A 202 -2.28 -9.65 12.01
C ILE A 202 -1.76 -9.34 10.61
N ARG A 203 -2.61 -9.50 9.61
CA ARG A 203 -2.50 -8.83 8.32
C ARG A 203 -3.75 -7.98 8.09
N TYR A 204 -3.56 -6.73 7.67
CA TYR A 204 -4.69 -5.87 7.34
C TYR A 204 -5.41 -6.36 6.06
N ARG A 205 -6.74 -6.39 6.11
CA ARG A 205 -7.63 -6.50 4.95
C ARG A 205 -8.55 -5.28 4.94
N ILE A 206 -8.80 -4.72 3.76
CA ILE A 206 -9.71 -3.59 3.59
C ILE A 206 -10.72 -4.00 2.53
N THR A 207 -12.00 -4.05 2.90
CA THR A 207 -13.08 -4.47 2.00
C THR A 207 -14.05 -3.33 1.76
N PRO A 208 -14.53 -3.14 0.52
CA PRO A 208 -15.51 -2.11 0.20
C PRO A 208 -16.88 -2.50 0.77
N ASP A 209 -17.52 -1.60 1.51
CA ASP A 209 -18.86 -1.87 2.07
C ASP A 209 -19.93 -1.92 0.96
N ALA A 210 -19.65 -1.35 -0.21
CA ALA A 210 -20.49 -1.44 -1.41
C ALA A 210 -20.34 -2.79 -2.16
N GLY A 211 -19.45 -3.68 -1.69
CA GLY A 211 -19.12 -4.94 -2.35
C GLY A 211 -18.05 -4.80 -3.44
N GLU A 212 -17.47 -5.94 -3.81
CA GLU A 212 -16.46 -6.02 -4.87
C GLU A 212 -17.13 -6.01 -6.25
N ARG A 213 -16.61 -5.19 -7.17
CA ARG A 213 -17.06 -5.17 -8.56
C ARG A 213 -15.89 -4.91 -9.50
N HIS A 214 -15.66 -5.87 -10.39
CA HIS A 214 -14.66 -5.79 -11.44
C HIS A 214 -15.32 -5.72 -12.82
N LEU A 215 -14.62 -5.12 -13.78
CA LEU A 215 -15.03 -5.02 -15.17
C LEU A 215 -14.50 -6.23 -15.97
N SER A 216 -15.27 -6.66 -16.96
CA SER A 216 -14.73 -7.46 -18.07
C SER A 216 -13.70 -6.65 -18.87
N GLU A 217 -12.89 -7.33 -19.68
CA GLU A 217 -11.89 -6.68 -20.52
C GLU A 217 -12.54 -5.74 -21.55
N GLU A 218 -13.67 -6.15 -22.13
CA GLU A 218 -14.46 -5.35 -23.06
C GLU A 218 -15.05 -4.10 -22.39
N GLU A 219 -15.62 -4.25 -21.19
CA GLU A 219 -16.12 -3.12 -20.41
C GLU A 219 -14.98 -2.14 -20.08
N ALA A 220 -13.84 -2.62 -19.61
CA ALA A 220 -12.68 -1.78 -19.29
C ALA A 220 -12.18 -1.00 -20.52
N LYS A 221 -12.05 -1.66 -21.67
CA LYS A 221 -11.65 -1.01 -22.94
C LYS A 221 -12.62 0.09 -23.39
N SER A 222 -13.90 -0.02 -23.05
CA SER A 222 -14.92 0.98 -23.37
C SER A 222 -14.92 2.20 -22.43
N LYS A 223 -14.24 2.12 -21.28
CA LYS A 223 -14.18 3.22 -20.32
C LYS A 223 -13.24 4.33 -20.78
N ASP A 224 -13.52 5.54 -20.29
CA ASP A 224 -12.61 6.68 -20.39
C ASP A 224 -11.25 6.36 -19.72
N PRO A 225 -10.10 6.84 -20.27
CA PRO A 225 -8.77 6.62 -19.69
C PRO A 225 -8.58 7.13 -18.25
N ALA A 226 -9.48 7.96 -17.72
CA ALA A 226 -9.46 8.47 -16.36
C ALA A 226 -10.68 8.02 -15.52
N PHE A 227 -11.39 6.97 -15.95
CA PHE A 227 -12.70 6.64 -15.36
C PHE A 227 -12.70 6.39 -13.86
N LEU A 228 -11.65 5.81 -13.26
CA LEU A 228 -11.61 5.56 -11.80
C LEU A 228 -11.42 6.87 -11.05
N HIS A 229 -10.54 7.74 -11.55
CA HIS A 229 -10.29 9.06 -10.96
C HIS A 229 -11.51 9.97 -11.12
N ASN A 230 -12.16 9.94 -12.28
CA ASN A 230 -13.38 10.71 -12.53
C ASN A 230 -14.53 10.20 -11.65
N GLU A 231 -14.73 8.88 -11.59
CA GLU A 231 -15.83 8.28 -10.82
C GLU A 231 -15.74 8.63 -9.33
N ILE A 232 -14.58 8.51 -8.70
CA ILE A 232 -14.46 8.82 -7.27
C ILE A 232 -14.62 10.32 -6.99
N GLN A 233 -14.16 11.19 -7.89
CA GLN A 233 -14.37 12.65 -7.75
C GLN A 233 -15.85 12.99 -7.90
N THR A 234 -16.51 12.51 -8.96
CA THR A 234 -17.94 12.74 -9.20
C THR A 234 -18.79 12.21 -8.05
N ARG A 235 -18.52 10.98 -7.58
CA ARG A 235 -19.20 10.39 -6.42
C ARG A 235 -19.22 11.35 -5.23
N LEU A 236 -18.06 11.89 -4.86
CA LEU A 236 -17.94 12.75 -3.69
C LEU A 236 -18.55 14.14 -3.92
N ILE A 237 -18.43 14.68 -5.13
CA ILE A 237 -19.06 15.96 -5.52
C ILE A 237 -20.59 15.87 -5.45
N ASP A 238 -21.16 14.72 -5.83
CA ASP A 238 -22.61 14.48 -5.81
C ASP A 238 -23.14 14.22 -4.39
N GLY A 239 -22.27 14.18 -3.38
CA GLY A 239 -22.61 13.98 -1.97
C GLY A 239 -22.68 12.52 -1.53
N ASP A 240 -22.35 11.57 -2.41
CA ASP A 240 -22.15 10.17 -2.04
C ASP A 240 -20.81 9.97 -1.31
N THR A 241 -20.63 8.81 -0.69
CA THR A 241 -19.39 8.47 0.04
C THR A 241 -18.82 7.13 -0.41
N ALA A 242 -17.54 6.93 -0.17
CA ALA A 242 -16.90 5.62 -0.28
C ALA A 242 -16.60 5.09 1.14
N SER A 243 -17.05 3.86 1.43
CA SER A 243 -16.92 3.27 2.77
C SER A 243 -16.22 1.91 2.69
N PHE A 244 -15.31 1.69 3.63
CA PHE A 244 -14.49 0.49 3.70
C PHE A 244 -14.40 -0.03 5.12
N SER A 245 -14.62 -1.33 5.29
CA SER A 245 -14.32 -2.02 6.54
C SER A 245 -12.84 -2.41 6.59
N VAL A 246 -12.15 -2.05 7.67
CA VAL A 246 -10.77 -2.45 7.97
C VAL A 246 -10.81 -3.65 8.91
N TRP A 247 -10.11 -4.73 8.55
CA TRP A 247 -10.09 -5.98 9.29
C TRP A 247 -8.67 -6.39 9.65
N ALA A 248 -8.53 -7.03 10.80
CA ALA A 248 -7.38 -7.82 11.19
C ALA A 248 -7.64 -9.28 10.82
N GLN A 249 -6.91 -9.83 9.85
CA GLN A 249 -6.77 -11.27 9.72
C GLN A 249 -5.81 -11.75 10.79
N ILE A 250 -6.26 -12.61 11.70
CA ILE A 250 -5.47 -13.06 12.86
C ILE A 250 -4.57 -14.23 12.47
N ALA A 251 -3.29 -14.16 12.85
CA ALA A 251 -2.37 -15.28 12.70
C ALA A 251 -2.72 -16.39 13.69
N ASN A 252 -2.71 -17.64 13.23
CA ASN A 252 -2.67 -18.80 14.10
C ASN A 252 -1.22 -19.16 14.44
N ASP A 253 -1.05 -20.03 15.44
CA ASP A 253 0.26 -20.60 15.75
C ASP A 253 0.87 -21.29 14.52
N GLY A 254 2.13 -20.92 14.22
CA GLY A 254 2.87 -21.44 13.07
C GLY A 254 2.67 -20.68 11.76
N ASP A 255 1.75 -19.71 11.69
CA ASP A 255 1.65 -18.85 10.52
C ASP A 255 2.91 -17.97 10.35
N THR A 256 3.41 -17.83 9.13
CA THR A 256 4.62 -17.06 8.82
C THR A 256 4.35 -15.55 8.90
N THR A 257 5.02 -14.86 9.82
CA THR A 257 4.82 -13.41 10.05
C THR A 257 5.91 -12.55 9.41
N ASP A 258 7.05 -13.12 9.02
CA ASP A 258 8.24 -12.43 8.54
C ASP A 258 8.47 -12.58 7.01
N ASP A 259 7.49 -13.10 6.29
CA ASP A 259 7.54 -13.33 4.84
C ASP A 259 6.23 -12.97 4.14
N ALA A 260 6.23 -11.81 3.47
CA ALA A 260 5.12 -11.32 2.65
C ALA A 260 4.70 -12.27 1.51
N THR A 261 5.56 -13.18 1.08
CA THR A 261 5.26 -14.09 -0.04
C THR A 261 4.41 -15.29 0.39
N VAL A 262 4.44 -15.64 1.68
CA VAL A 262 3.67 -16.75 2.25
C VAL A 262 2.29 -16.23 2.64
N ARG A 263 1.24 -16.73 1.99
CA ARG A 263 -0.15 -16.38 2.33
C ARG A 263 -0.64 -17.20 3.51
N TRP A 264 -1.32 -16.53 4.44
CA TRP A 264 -2.12 -17.23 5.45
C TRP A 264 -3.38 -17.78 4.80
N PRO A 265 -3.90 -18.93 5.26
CA PRO A 265 -5.20 -19.45 4.84
C PRO A 265 -6.31 -18.40 4.92
N GLU A 266 -7.27 -18.45 3.99
CA GLU A 266 -8.39 -17.49 3.98
C GLU A 266 -9.45 -17.79 5.07
N ASP A 267 -9.37 -18.93 5.74
CA ASP A 267 -10.24 -19.31 6.86
C ASP A 267 -9.82 -18.72 8.22
N ARG A 268 -8.71 -17.96 8.25
CA ARG A 268 -8.26 -17.27 9.45
C ARG A 268 -9.31 -16.29 9.94
N GLU A 269 -9.40 -16.18 11.27
CA GLU A 269 -10.33 -15.26 11.92
C GLU A 269 -10.12 -13.84 11.39
N LEU A 270 -11.24 -13.17 11.06
CA LEU A 270 -11.27 -11.77 10.68
C LEU A 270 -11.97 -10.97 11.79
N VAL A 271 -11.22 -10.10 12.46
CA VAL A 271 -11.77 -9.17 13.43
C VAL A 271 -11.91 -7.80 12.78
N LYS A 272 -13.13 -7.26 12.74
CA LYS A 272 -13.35 -5.90 12.22
C LYS A 272 -12.71 -4.90 13.19
N LEU A 273 -11.81 -4.07 12.69
CA LEU A 273 -11.16 -3.01 13.46
C LEU A 273 -11.92 -1.67 13.37
N GLY A 274 -12.66 -1.45 12.29
CA GLY A 274 -13.39 -0.21 12.11
C GLY A 274 -13.82 0.02 10.66
N THR A 275 -14.34 1.21 10.42
CA THR A 275 -14.78 1.66 9.10
C THR A 275 -14.07 2.95 8.72
N VAL A 276 -13.52 3.02 7.51
CA VAL A 276 -13.06 4.26 6.87
C VAL A 276 -14.16 4.75 5.95
N LYS A 277 -14.68 5.96 6.21
CA LYS A 277 -15.63 6.65 5.34
C LYS A 277 -14.96 7.86 4.70
N LEU A 278 -15.01 7.95 3.37
CA LEU A 278 -14.40 9.02 2.56
C LEU A 278 -15.49 9.92 1.98
N ASP A 279 -15.30 11.23 2.10
CA ASP A 279 -16.34 12.22 1.83
C ASP A 279 -15.87 13.45 1.03
N ALA A 280 -14.56 13.72 0.96
CA ALA A 280 -14.07 14.90 0.25
C ALA A 280 -12.73 14.66 -0.43
N VAL A 281 -12.62 15.01 -1.71
CA VAL A 281 -11.32 15.11 -2.40
C VAL A 281 -10.50 16.21 -1.72
N VAL A 282 -9.20 16.00 -1.53
CA VAL A 282 -8.32 17.09 -1.08
C VAL A 282 -8.30 18.17 -2.17
N ASP A 283 -8.48 19.44 -1.80
CA ASP A 283 -8.55 20.58 -2.73
C ASP A 283 -7.49 20.54 -3.83
N GLY A 284 -7.86 20.83 -5.08
CA GLY A 284 -7.06 20.55 -6.29
C GLY A 284 -5.58 20.96 -6.21
N ASP A 285 -5.29 22.24 -6.00
CA ASP A 285 -3.91 22.75 -5.91
C ASP A 285 -3.16 22.14 -4.71
N GLU A 286 -3.87 21.87 -3.62
CA GLU A 286 -3.29 21.18 -2.47
C GLU A 286 -3.08 19.69 -2.74
N ASN A 287 -3.88 19.05 -3.61
CA ASN A 287 -3.83 17.62 -3.88
C ASN A 287 -2.53 17.27 -4.58
N ASP A 288 -2.19 17.96 -5.66
CA ASP A 288 -0.97 17.68 -6.42
C ASP A 288 0.28 17.95 -5.57
N GLU A 289 0.29 19.07 -4.85
CA GLU A 289 1.39 19.43 -3.96
C GLU A 289 1.51 18.45 -2.77
N LYS A 290 0.39 18.08 -2.13
CA LYS A 290 0.38 17.07 -1.06
C LYS A 290 0.76 15.70 -1.61
N GLN A 291 0.31 15.31 -2.80
CA GLN A 291 0.73 14.06 -3.42
C GLN A 291 2.24 14.08 -3.64
N ARG A 292 2.83 15.17 -4.12
CA ARG A 292 4.27 15.32 -4.34
C ARG A 292 5.09 15.33 -3.04
N THR A 293 4.56 15.88 -1.95
CA THR A 293 5.33 16.06 -0.71
C THR A 293 5.04 15.01 0.37
N MET A 294 3.87 14.38 0.37
CA MET A 294 3.47 13.38 1.35
C MET A 294 4.25 12.07 1.16
N ILE A 295 4.73 11.52 2.28
CA ILE A 295 5.41 10.22 2.36
C ILE A 295 4.60 9.38 3.34
N PHE A 296 4.01 8.28 2.87
CA PHE A 296 3.39 7.26 3.73
C PHE A 296 4.48 6.40 4.37
N ASP A 297 4.35 6.03 5.64
CA ASP A 297 5.34 5.29 6.41
C ASP A 297 4.83 3.86 6.68
N PRO A 298 5.45 2.81 6.11
CA PRO A 298 5.03 1.43 6.37
C PRO A 298 5.40 0.95 7.78
N VAL A 299 6.24 1.70 8.51
CA VAL A 299 6.47 1.44 9.94
C VAL A 299 5.38 2.16 10.74
N PRO A 300 4.62 1.47 11.60
CA PRO A 300 3.46 2.07 12.28
C PRO A 300 3.77 3.29 13.15
N ARG A 301 4.93 3.31 13.83
CA ARG A 301 5.44 4.41 14.68
C ARG A 301 4.44 4.93 15.72
N VAL A 302 3.59 4.06 16.24
CA VAL A 302 2.62 4.37 17.29
C VAL A 302 2.64 3.29 18.34
N GLU A 303 2.35 3.65 19.59
CA GLU A 303 2.14 2.65 20.63
C GLU A 303 0.95 1.75 20.27
N GLY A 304 1.06 0.46 20.56
CA GLY A 304 0.00 -0.51 20.30
C GLY A 304 0.05 -1.16 18.92
N VAL A 305 0.95 -0.73 18.03
CA VAL A 305 1.20 -1.37 16.73
C VAL A 305 2.70 -1.47 16.46
N GLU A 306 3.21 -2.68 16.30
CA GLU A 306 4.60 -2.95 15.94
C GLU A 306 4.70 -3.60 14.55
N PRO A 307 5.78 -3.39 13.80
CA PRO A 307 6.07 -4.20 12.62
C PRO A 307 6.35 -5.66 13.03
N SER A 308 6.12 -6.59 12.11
CA SER A 308 6.74 -7.93 12.21
C SER A 308 8.21 -7.88 11.80
N GLU A 309 8.89 -9.02 11.86
CA GLU A 309 10.27 -9.18 11.40
C GLU A 309 10.39 -9.30 9.86
N ASP A 310 9.34 -8.96 9.11
CA ASP A 310 9.37 -8.96 7.65
C ASP A 310 10.37 -7.90 7.13
N PRO A 311 11.45 -8.31 6.43
CA PRO A 311 12.51 -7.39 6.02
C PRO A 311 12.05 -6.36 4.98
N LEU A 312 10.90 -6.57 4.33
CA LEU A 312 10.34 -5.58 3.41
C LEU A 312 9.86 -4.32 4.15
N ILE A 313 9.50 -4.38 5.42
CA ILE A 313 8.95 -3.20 6.11
C ILE A 313 10.00 -2.09 6.19
N ASP A 314 11.21 -2.41 6.63
CA ASP A 314 12.32 -1.44 6.72
C ASP A 314 12.84 -1.02 5.33
N MET A 315 12.93 -1.97 4.39
CA MET A 315 13.25 -1.69 2.99
C MET A 315 12.26 -0.69 2.38
N ARG A 316 10.96 -0.91 2.55
CA ARG A 316 9.90 -0.01 2.06
C ARG A 316 10.02 1.36 2.73
N ALA A 317 10.19 1.44 4.06
CA ALA A 317 10.34 2.74 4.73
C ALA A 317 11.50 3.56 4.15
N THR A 318 12.62 2.89 3.89
CA THR A 318 13.81 3.49 3.28
C THR A 318 13.55 3.99 1.86
N ILE A 319 12.92 3.17 0.99
CA ILE A 319 12.52 3.56 -0.37
C ILE A 319 11.58 4.78 -0.35
N TYR A 320 10.59 4.77 0.54
CA TYR A 320 9.59 5.84 0.62
C TYR A 320 10.22 7.16 1.07
N LEU A 321 11.20 7.11 1.99
CA LEU A 321 11.95 8.30 2.41
C LEU A 321 12.84 8.85 1.30
N ILE A 322 13.60 7.99 0.61
CA ILE A 322 14.49 8.40 -0.49
C ILE A 322 13.66 9.05 -1.60
N SER A 323 12.65 8.34 -2.13
CA SER A 323 11.76 8.88 -3.16
C SER A 323 11.05 10.15 -2.68
N GLY A 324 10.61 10.19 -1.43
CA GLY A 324 9.98 11.38 -0.85
C GLY A 324 10.87 12.61 -0.83
N ARG A 325 12.16 12.45 -0.52
CA ARG A 325 13.16 13.53 -0.55
C ARG A 325 13.38 14.04 -1.98
N GLU A 326 13.57 13.13 -2.93
CA GLU A 326 13.74 13.47 -4.35
C GLU A 326 12.53 14.23 -4.89
N ARG A 327 11.31 13.77 -4.59
CA ARG A 327 10.08 14.41 -5.07
C ARG A 327 9.88 15.81 -4.52
N ARG A 328 10.25 16.04 -3.26
CA ARG A 328 10.20 17.37 -2.64
C ARG A 328 11.23 18.30 -3.26
N ALA A 329 12.45 17.81 -3.49
CA ALA A 329 13.56 18.57 -4.07
C ALA A 329 13.29 18.98 -5.53
N ALA A 330 12.52 18.20 -6.29
CA ALA A 330 12.15 18.51 -7.66
C ALA A 330 11.30 19.80 -7.81
N GLY A 331 10.67 20.29 -6.73
CA GLY A 331 9.76 21.44 -6.78
C GLY A 331 8.39 21.10 -7.39
N PRO A 332 7.45 22.06 -7.39
CA PRO A 332 6.13 21.89 -8.01
C PRO A 332 6.23 21.63 -9.52
N HIS A 333 5.27 20.88 -10.06
CA HIS A 333 5.10 20.73 -11.50
C HIS A 333 4.24 21.89 -12.00
N HIS A 334 4.77 22.70 -12.93
CA HIS A 334 4.02 23.75 -13.62
C HIS A 334 3.51 23.23 -14.96
#